data_AF-A0AAW5CH01-F1
#
_entry.id   AF-A0AAW5CH01-F1
#
_cell.length_a   1.000
_cell.length_b   1.000
_cell.length_c   1.000
_cell.angle_alpha   90.00
_cell.angle_beta   90.00
_cell.angle_gamma   90.00
#
_symmetry.space_group_name_H-M   'P 1'
#
loop_
_entity.id
_entity.type
_entity.pdbx_description
1 polymer ?
#
loop_
_entity_poly.entity_id
_entity_poly.type
_entity_poly.pdbx_seq_one_letter_code
_entity_poly.pdbx_strand_id
1 'polypeptide(L)'
;MKNREKTGKAFRIKWLLLALVAAALIFVPAASHKVSAAKLVYTVKFNNNSGTSKSKTYTALTQNVTLNTTIRLPAVPKAVGYQNLGWTTRKGSSKVVYKAGARVKVRKDMTLYAVRRKSRYYTVNFYLGNGSTNSAYKKLQKKVEEGTYYTLPAVPSRSGYVNLGWSTAKNGKASTAKKVGTKIKISGNIRYYSVQMQSVKVNLRKANGTVWKTVTLGKGGYLKLPSVSNATGYTFMGWSKTRRTGSSTDPDYEAGELLRISKNTNLYATVFNRALEKDISSDEMAHPAIGMMYSKVIFVGDSRTAGIQATLKKQMSSSVTNGVSFVANPGKGLSWFRDTGYAQLIEEIDKTEGSKPIAVIFNLGVNDLGNAGNYVSYMTNIASTLKSKNCKLFYMSVNPINSTMITKAGRGARTEAQVREFNSKIRSGLSLDYKYIDMYSVLMKKGYGTNASYNGTDADSDDGLHYTTKTFKRIYYYCITYLNTGSINASYY
;
A
#
# COMPACT_ATOMS: atom_id res chain seq x y z
N MET A 1 54.02 109.78 -52.88
CA MET A 1 55.27 109.12 -53.28
C MET A 1 55.05 107.61 -53.31
N LYS A 2 55.26 107.03 -54.50
CA LYS A 2 55.55 105.63 -54.93
C LYS A 2 55.06 104.42 -54.09
N ASN A 3 54.71 103.26 -54.66
CA ASN A 3 54.10 102.81 -55.93
C ASN A 3 53.99 101.26 -55.88
N ARG A 4 53.00 100.68 -56.59
CA ARG A 4 52.79 99.28 -57.10
C ARG A 4 51.58 98.53 -56.50
N GLU A 5 50.45 98.43 -57.22
CA GLU A 5 50.02 97.44 -58.25
C GLU A 5 49.44 96.14 -57.62
N LYS A 6 48.10 95.98 -57.55
CA LYS A 6 47.12 95.34 -58.50
C LYS A 6 47.30 93.81 -58.62
N THR A 7 46.30 92.92 -58.45
CA THR A 7 44.95 92.77 -59.06
C THR A 7 44.05 91.85 -58.18
N GLY A 8 42.75 92.08 -57.89
CA GLY A 8 41.53 91.80 -58.71
C GLY A 8 41.06 90.33 -58.58
N LYS A 9 39.80 89.89 -58.35
CA LYS A 9 38.42 90.41 -58.59
C LYS A 9 37.38 89.44 -57.93
N ALA A 10 36.31 89.93 -57.26
CA ALA A 10 34.88 89.96 -57.71
C ALA A 10 34.02 88.74 -57.26
N PHE A 11 32.71 88.74 -56.90
CA PHE A 11 31.53 89.65 -56.98
C PHE A 11 30.41 88.96 -56.12
N ARG A 12 29.66 89.57 -55.19
CA ARG A 12 28.46 90.45 -55.27
C ARG A 12 27.21 89.85 -56.00
N ILE A 13 26.04 89.79 -55.30
CA ILE A 13 24.65 90.21 -55.71
C ILE A 13 23.46 89.24 -55.37
N LYS A 14 22.43 89.80 -54.66
CA LYS A 14 20.96 89.53 -54.58
C LYS A 14 20.49 88.12 -54.12
N TRP A 15 19.81 87.89 -52.98
CA TRP A 15 18.54 88.47 -52.45
C TRP A 15 17.58 89.00 -53.51
N LEU A 16 16.70 88.12 -54.04
CA LEU A 16 15.26 88.32 -54.24
C LEU A 16 14.70 87.20 -55.14
N LEU A 17 14.25 86.12 -54.52
CA LEU A 17 13.18 85.26 -55.01
C LEU A 17 12.45 84.69 -53.78
N LEU A 18 12.02 85.63 -52.94
CA LEU A 18 10.93 85.42 -52.01
C LEU A 18 9.66 85.83 -52.76
N ALA A 19 8.61 85.03 -52.61
CA ALA A 19 7.27 85.16 -53.19
C ALA A 19 7.04 84.39 -54.49
N LEU A 20 6.76 83.09 -54.34
CA LEU A 20 5.62 82.37 -54.94
C LEU A 20 5.89 80.86 -55.00
N VAL A 21 6.03 80.22 -53.83
CA VAL A 21 5.25 79.01 -53.50
C VAL A 21 4.93 79.08 -52.01
N ALA A 22 3.84 79.76 -51.69
CA ALA A 22 3.10 79.47 -50.48
C ALA A 22 2.48 78.08 -50.62
N ALA A 23 2.33 77.37 -49.49
CA ALA A 23 1.62 76.11 -49.31
C ALA A 23 2.38 74.80 -49.60
N ALA A 24 3.33 74.46 -48.74
CA ALA A 24 3.45 73.10 -48.19
C ALA A 24 4.24 73.10 -46.87
N LEU A 25 3.67 72.47 -45.84
CA LEU A 25 4.29 72.10 -44.55
C LEU A 25 4.27 73.15 -43.43
N ILE A 26 3.07 73.60 -43.08
CA ILE A 26 2.65 73.60 -41.66
C ILE A 26 2.02 72.22 -41.42
N PHE A 27 2.38 71.59 -40.29
CA PHE A 27 2.13 70.19 -39.87
C PHE A 27 3.16 69.14 -40.31
N VAL A 28 4.31 69.15 -39.64
CA VAL A 28 4.91 67.88 -39.20
C VAL A 28 4.86 67.89 -37.67
N PRO A 29 4.06 67.03 -37.01
CA PRO A 29 4.18 66.87 -35.57
C PRO A 29 5.60 66.36 -35.31
N ALA A 30 6.34 67.03 -34.44
CA ALA A 30 7.61 66.53 -33.96
C ALA A 30 7.39 65.08 -33.55
N ALA A 31 7.98 64.14 -34.29
CA ALA A 31 8.00 62.76 -33.86
C ALA A 31 8.65 62.78 -32.49
N SER A 32 7.87 62.56 -31.43
CA SER A 32 8.41 62.36 -30.11
C SER A 32 9.26 61.10 -30.21
N HIS A 33 10.57 61.26 -30.44
CA HIS A 33 11.50 60.18 -30.27
C HIS A 33 11.33 59.74 -28.82
N LYS A 34 10.80 58.54 -28.60
CA LYS A 34 10.89 57.91 -27.29
C LYS A 34 12.37 57.70 -27.04
N VAL A 35 13.00 58.65 -26.35
CA VAL A 35 14.33 58.44 -25.78
C VAL A 35 14.11 57.46 -24.65
N SER A 36 14.30 56.17 -24.92
CA SER A 36 14.40 55.18 -23.85
C SER A 36 15.62 55.59 -23.04
N ALA A 37 15.41 56.18 -21.85
CA ALA A 37 16.47 56.33 -20.87
C ALA A 37 17.15 54.95 -20.75
N ALA A 38 18.45 54.88 -21.07
CA ALA A 38 19.20 53.64 -20.95
C ALA A 38 18.96 53.12 -19.53
N LYS A 39 18.26 51.98 -19.41
CA LYS A 39 17.93 51.42 -18.10
C LYS A 39 19.25 51.21 -17.37
N LEU A 40 19.48 51.98 -16.31
CA LEU A 40 20.73 51.91 -15.57
C LEU A 40 20.83 50.51 -14.95
N VAL A 41 21.76 49.71 -15.47
CA VAL A 41 21.99 48.32 -15.04
C VAL A 41 23.11 48.33 -14.00
N TYR A 42 22.82 47.76 -12.83
CA TYR A 42 23.79 47.53 -11.77
C TYR A 42 24.18 46.07 -11.68
N THR A 43 25.46 45.84 -11.40
CA THR A 43 26.03 44.51 -11.23
C THR A 43 26.14 44.17 -9.75
N VAL A 44 25.58 43.03 -9.35
CA VAL A 44 25.80 42.41 -8.05
C VAL A 44 26.75 41.22 -8.23
N LYS A 45 28.01 41.42 -7.88
CA LYS A 45 29.07 40.38 -7.96
C LYS A 45 29.15 39.60 -6.66
N PHE A 46 29.27 38.28 -6.75
CA PHE A 46 29.43 37.40 -5.60
C PHE A 46 30.80 36.74 -5.62
N ASN A 47 31.52 36.85 -4.52
CA ASN A 47 32.89 36.37 -4.37
C ASN A 47 33.05 35.44 -3.16
N ASN A 48 34.11 34.64 -3.18
CA ASN A 48 34.59 33.99 -1.96
C ASN A 48 35.13 35.05 -0.96
N ASN A 49 35.42 34.66 0.29
CA ASN A 49 35.85 35.62 1.30
C ASN A 49 37.17 36.34 0.96
N SER A 50 38.08 35.67 0.24
CA SER A 50 39.37 36.24 -0.19
C SER A 50 39.25 37.20 -1.38
N GLY A 51 38.03 37.42 -1.90
CA GLY A 51 37.73 38.31 -3.01
C GLY A 51 38.16 37.81 -4.39
N THR A 52 38.43 36.51 -4.54
CA THR A 52 38.74 35.90 -5.82
C THR A 52 37.44 35.44 -6.49
N SER A 53 37.01 36.18 -7.51
CA SER A 53 35.82 35.84 -8.31
C SER A 53 36.02 34.63 -9.25
N LYS A 54 37.23 34.09 -9.41
CA LYS A 54 37.58 33.14 -10.50
C LYS A 54 36.94 31.74 -10.40
N SER A 55 36.28 31.41 -9.30
CA SER A 55 35.54 30.14 -9.20
C SER A 55 34.25 30.22 -10.02
N LYS A 56 34.07 29.30 -10.98
CA LYS A 56 32.86 29.20 -11.82
C LYS A 56 31.56 29.23 -11.00
N THR A 57 31.57 28.65 -9.79
CA THR A 57 30.42 28.63 -8.88
C THR A 57 30.02 30.01 -8.37
N TYR A 58 30.98 30.93 -8.23
CA TYR A 58 30.73 32.29 -7.75
C TYR A 58 30.42 33.26 -8.91
N THR A 59 31.14 33.14 -10.04
CA THR A 59 30.83 33.93 -11.24
C THR A 59 29.39 33.72 -11.70
N ALA A 60 28.91 32.48 -11.68
CA ALA A 60 27.55 32.10 -12.08
C ALA A 60 26.44 32.71 -11.19
N LEU A 61 26.77 33.23 -10.01
CA LEU A 61 25.81 33.90 -9.13
C LEU A 61 25.65 35.39 -9.45
N THR A 62 26.53 35.97 -10.27
CA THR A 62 26.50 37.40 -10.60
C THR A 62 25.20 37.77 -11.28
N GLN A 63 24.59 38.87 -10.84
CA GLN A 63 23.31 39.34 -11.38
C GLN A 63 23.45 40.78 -11.88
N ASN A 64 22.89 41.04 -13.07
CA ASN A 64 22.74 42.37 -13.64
C ASN A 64 21.27 42.75 -13.54
N VAL A 65 20.96 43.84 -12.84
CA VAL A 65 19.58 44.27 -12.57
C VAL A 65 19.43 45.77 -12.76
N THR A 66 18.22 46.23 -13.09
CA THR A 66 17.95 47.67 -13.24
C THR A 66 17.87 48.37 -11.89
N LEU A 67 18.06 49.68 -11.86
CA LEU A 67 17.90 50.53 -10.67
C LEU A 67 16.64 50.19 -9.84
N ASN A 68 16.78 50.17 -8.52
CA ASN A 68 15.73 49.91 -7.53
C ASN A 68 15.11 48.49 -7.55
N THR A 69 15.67 47.56 -8.32
CA THR A 69 15.27 46.15 -8.29
C THR A 69 15.59 45.53 -6.93
N THR A 70 14.64 44.80 -6.36
CA THR A 70 14.88 44.01 -5.15
C THR A 70 15.21 42.57 -5.51
N ILE A 71 16.44 42.15 -5.23
CA ILE A 71 16.90 40.78 -5.49
C ILE A 71 16.83 39.92 -4.24
N ARG A 72 16.70 38.60 -4.43
CA ARG A 72 16.88 37.62 -3.35
C ARG A 72 18.31 37.09 -3.41
N LEU A 73 19.06 37.27 -2.33
CA LEU A 73 20.45 36.81 -2.31
C LEU A 73 20.52 35.28 -2.38
N PRO A 74 21.42 34.72 -3.20
CA PRO A 74 21.57 33.28 -3.33
C PRO A 74 22.11 32.65 -2.04
N ALA A 75 21.96 31.33 -1.94
CA ALA A 75 22.70 30.56 -0.95
C ALA A 75 24.20 30.72 -1.18
N VAL A 76 24.97 30.87 -0.11
CA VAL A 76 26.43 30.82 -0.21
C VAL A 76 26.80 29.41 -0.72
N PRO A 77 27.65 29.29 -1.75
CA PRO A 77 28.12 27.99 -2.21
C PRO A 77 28.72 27.17 -1.07
N LYS A 78 28.47 25.85 -1.02
CA LYS A 78 29.02 24.99 0.04
C LYS A 78 30.54 24.86 -0.11
N ALA A 79 31.26 24.93 1.01
CA ALA A 79 32.68 24.58 1.08
C ALA A 79 32.87 23.48 2.13
N VAL A 80 33.63 22.44 1.78
CA VAL A 80 33.87 21.29 2.66
C VAL A 80 34.58 21.76 3.95
N GLY A 81 34.02 21.40 5.11
CA GLY A 81 34.57 21.78 6.42
C GLY A 81 34.21 23.21 6.87
N TYR A 82 33.25 23.87 6.21
CA TYR A 82 32.78 25.20 6.56
C TYR A 82 31.25 25.31 6.60
N GLN A 83 30.75 26.01 7.62
CA GLN A 83 29.36 26.44 7.72
C GLN A 83 29.20 27.83 7.12
N ASN A 84 28.23 27.96 6.22
CA ASN A 84 27.90 29.20 5.54
C ASN A 84 27.02 30.08 6.42
N LEU A 85 27.42 31.33 6.65
CA LEU A 85 26.71 32.25 7.54
C LEU A 85 25.95 33.33 6.76
N GLY A 86 26.46 33.74 5.61
CA GLY A 86 25.81 34.73 4.73
C GLY A 86 26.80 35.49 3.86
N TRP A 87 26.45 36.72 3.52
CA TRP A 87 27.21 37.62 2.67
C TRP A 87 27.63 38.88 3.44
N THR A 88 28.76 39.46 3.08
CA THR A 88 29.26 40.74 3.59
C THR A 88 29.67 41.65 2.43
N THR A 89 29.71 42.96 2.66
CA THR A 89 30.17 43.95 1.67
C THR A 89 31.68 44.22 1.77
N ARG A 90 32.34 43.73 2.83
CA ARG A 90 33.78 43.96 3.06
C ARG A 90 34.58 42.68 2.83
N LYS A 91 35.50 42.73 1.86
CA LYS A 91 36.46 41.65 1.57
C LYS A 91 37.16 41.18 2.85
N GLY A 92 37.20 39.87 3.08
CA GLY A 92 37.84 39.26 4.25
C GLY A 92 37.07 39.37 5.58
N SER A 93 35.92 40.05 5.63
CA SER A 93 35.19 40.23 6.88
C SER A 93 34.49 38.95 7.36
N SER A 94 34.53 38.70 8.66
CA SER A 94 33.76 37.63 9.33
C SER A 94 32.35 38.08 9.75
N LYS A 95 32.01 39.37 9.64
CA LYS A 95 30.71 39.91 10.01
C LYS A 95 29.72 39.75 8.87
N VAL A 96 28.64 39.00 9.12
CA VAL A 96 27.53 38.84 8.17
C VAL A 96 26.74 40.13 8.09
N VAL A 97 26.57 40.66 6.89
CA VAL A 97 25.70 41.82 6.62
C VAL A 97 24.35 41.35 6.10
N TYR A 98 24.33 40.33 5.24
CA TYR A 98 23.10 39.77 4.68
C TYR A 98 23.05 38.25 4.83
N LYS A 99 21.94 37.70 5.34
CA LYS A 99 21.72 36.26 5.33
C LYS A 99 21.42 35.77 3.90
N ALA A 100 21.73 34.52 3.60
CA ALA A 100 21.25 33.88 2.38
C ALA A 100 19.72 33.97 2.29
N GLY A 101 19.19 34.27 1.10
CA GLY A 101 17.76 34.45 0.88
C GLY A 101 17.19 35.82 1.29
N ALA A 102 18.00 36.72 1.86
CA ALA A 102 17.58 38.08 2.18
C ALA A 102 17.17 38.85 0.91
N ARG A 103 16.18 39.73 1.03
CA ARG A 103 15.75 40.63 -0.06
C ARG A 103 16.51 41.93 0.06
N VAL A 104 17.26 42.30 -0.99
CA VAL A 104 18.12 43.49 -0.99
C VAL A 104 17.77 44.36 -2.20
N LYS A 105 17.46 45.64 -1.94
CA LYS A 105 17.20 46.63 -2.98
C LYS A 105 18.52 47.15 -3.55
N VAL A 106 18.73 46.95 -4.86
CA VAL A 106 19.96 47.33 -5.56
C VAL A 106 19.83 48.78 -6.06
N ARG A 107 20.71 49.66 -5.55
CA ARG A 107 20.76 51.09 -5.91
C ARG A 107 22.09 51.53 -6.52
N LYS A 108 23.09 50.65 -6.47
CA LYS A 108 24.43 50.80 -7.01
C LYS A 108 25.05 49.43 -7.24
N ASP A 109 26.17 49.37 -7.92
CA ASP A 109 26.96 48.15 -8.01
C ASP A 109 27.34 47.65 -6.61
N MET A 110 27.20 46.34 -6.41
CA MET A 110 27.48 45.69 -5.13
C MET A 110 28.46 44.55 -5.36
N THR A 111 29.48 44.47 -4.51
CA THR A 111 30.32 43.28 -4.42
C THR A 111 30.11 42.65 -3.06
N LEU A 112 29.64 41.40 -3.07
CA LEU A 112 29.34 40.62 -1.88
C LEU A 112 30.35 39.48 -1.73
N TYR A 113 30.86 39.30 -0.52
CA TYR A 113 31.83 38.28 -0.17
C TYR A 113 31.20 37.26 0.78
N ALA A 114 31.45 35.98 0.54
CA ALA A 114 30.92 34.90 1.37
C ALA A 114 31.51 34.92 2.78
N VAL A 115 30.65 34.92 3.80
CA VAL A 115 31.04 34.77 5.21
C VAL A 115 30.78 33.35 5.67
N ARG A 116 31.81 32.72 6.23
CA ARG A 116 31.79 31.32 6.69
C ARG A 116 32.55 31.18 8.00
N ARG A 117 32.26 30.12 8.75
CA ARG A 117 33.10 29.64 9.87
C ARG A 117 33.54 28.20 9.62
N LYS A 118 34.64 27.78 10.22
CA LYS A 118 35.01 26.35 10.25
C LYS A 118 33.88 25.55 10.90
N SER A 119 33.52 24.43 10.27
CA SER A 119 32.52 23.51 10.80
C SER A 119 33.05 22.83 12.06
N ARG A 120 32.16 22.62 13.04
CA ARG A 120 32.46 21.71 14.14
C ARG A 120 32.29 20.27 13.63
N TYR A 121 33.05 19.36 14.22
CA TYR A 121 32.91 17.93 13.97
C TYR A 121 32.49 17.25 15.25
N TYR A 122 31.46 16.42 15.15
CA TYR A 122 30.93 15.66 16.26
C TYR A 122 31.18 14.17 16.05
N THR A 123 31.42 13.48 17.14
CA THR A 123 31.64 12.04 17.13
C THR A 123 30.31 11.32 17.34
N VAL A 124 30.05 10.35 16.47
CA VAL A 124 28.98 9.36 16.65
C VAL A 124 29.64 8.07 17.09
N ASN A 125 29.39 7.69 18.34
CA ASN A 125 29.94 6.50 18.96
C ASN A 125 28.88 5.40 19.07
N PHE A 126 29.31 4.17 18.84
CA PHE A 126 28.46 2.98 18.88
C PHE A 126 28.95 2.02 19.96
N TYR A 127 28.01 1.45 20.71
CA TYR A 127 28.26 0.57 21.85
C TYR A 127 27.30 -0.62 21.81
N LEU A 128 27.66 -1.66 22.54
CA LEU A 128 26.73 -2.72 22.92
C LEU A 128 25.60 -2.13 23.77
N GLY A 129 24.46 -2.82 23.85
CA GLY A 129 23.28 -2.36 24.58
C GLY A 129 23.55 -1.94 26.04
N ASN A 130 24.39 -2.67 26.75
CA ASN A 130 24.80 -2.38 28.12
C ASN A 130 25.82 -1.22 28.25
N GLY A 131 26.29 -0.68 27.12
CA GLY A 131 27.27 0.40 27.05
C GLY A 131 28.73 -0.03 27.02
N SER A 132 29.04 -1.33 27.03
CA SER A 132 30.40 -1.80 26.74
C SER A 132 30.72 -1.71 25.25
N THR A 133 31.98 -1.94 24.87
CA THR A 133 32.41 -1.88 23.47
C THR A 133 33.38 -3.01 23.16
N ASN A 134 33.47 -3.38 21.88
CA ASN A 134 34.50 -4.27 21.34
C ASN A 134 35.01 -3.72 20.00
N SER A 135 35.93 -4.43 19.35
CA SER A 135 36.55 -3.98 18.09
C SER A 135 35.53 -3.73 16.96
N ALA A 136 34.45 -4.52 16.86
CA ALA A 136 33.43 -4.32 15.84
C ALA A 136 32.67 -2.99 16.04
N TYR A 137 32.33 -2.65 17.27
CA TYR A 137 31.65 -1.38 17.58
C TYR A 137 32.60 -0.17 17.50
N LYS A 138 33.87 -0.32 17.89
CA LYS A 138 34.90 0.72 17.73
C LYS A 138 35.09 1.10 16.25
N LYS A 139 35.05 0.13 15.33
CA LYS A 139 35.15 0.36 13.87
C LYS A 139 33.98 1.18 13.29
N LEU A 140 32.84 1.25 13.98
CA LEU A 140 31.69 2.04 13.52
C LEU A 140 31.78 3.53 13.90
N GLN A 141 32.71 3.92 14.76
CA GLN A 141 32.85 5.30 15.21
C GLN A 141 33.14 6.23 14.04
N LYS A 142 32.44 7.36 13.99
CA LYS A 142 32.60 8.34 12.90
C LYS A 142 32.61 9.77 13.42
N LYS A 143 33.54 10.58 12.91
CA LYS A 143 33.49 12.04 13.01
C LYS A 143 32.67 12.57 11.84
N VAL A 144 31.62 13.33 12.15
CA VAL A 144 30.67 13.86 11.18
C VAL A 144 30.58 15.37 11.33
N GLU A 145 30.49 16.07 10.20
CA GLU A 145 30.38 17.53 10.14
C GLU A 145 29.03 17.99 10.72
N GLU A 146 29.05 19.02 11.57
CA GLU A 146 27.87 19.67 12.15
C GLU A 146 26.83 20.04 11.08
N GLY A 147 25.55 19.80 11.40
CA GLY A 147 24.40 20.15 10.56
C GLY A 147 24.14 19.19 9.40
N THR A 148 25.03 18.22 9.16
CA THR A 148 24.87 17.20 8.12
C THR A 148 24.09 15.98 8.63
N TYR A 149 23.64 15.13 7.69
CA TYR A 149 22.98 13.87 8.01
C TYR A 149 23.97 12.71 7.98
N TYR A 150 23.85 11.83 8.97
CA TYR A 150 24.56 10.56 9.03
C TYR A 150 23.56 9.41 8.94
N THR A 151 23.87 8.38 8.15
CA THR A 151 23.03 7.18 8.00
C THR A 151 23.49 6.13 9.01
N LEU A 152 22.58 5.67 9.87
CA LEU A 152 22.92 4.67 10.89
C LEU A 152 23.41 3.36 10.24
N PRO A 153 24.55 2.81 10.67
CA PRO A 153 25.11 1.58 10.12
C PRO A 153 24.32 0.36 10.59
N ALA A 154 24.60 -0.80 9.99
CA ALA A 154 24.09 -2.07 10.48
C ALA A 154 24.64 -2.35 11.89
N VAL A 155 23.80 -2.93 12.75
CA VAL A 155 24.24 -3.43 14.05
C VAL A 155 25.10 -4.68 13.80
N PRO A 156 26.29 -4.81 14.40
CA PRO A 156 27.10 -6.02 14.29
C PRO A 156 26.30 -7.26 14.72
N SER A 157 26.41 -8.35 13.96
CA SER A 157 25.72 -9.60 14.28
C SER A 157 26.28 -10.22 15.57
N ARG A 158 25.40 -10.86 16.34
CA ARG A 158 25.75 -11.58 17.56
C ARG A 158 25.03 -12.92 17.55
N SER A 159 25.77 -14.01 17.73
CA SER A 159 25.19 -15.36 17.78
C SER A 159 24.12 -15.44 18.88
N GLY A 160 22.96 -16.01 18.55
CA GLY A 160 21.82 -16.13 19.47
C GLY A 160 21.00 -14.84 19.65
N TYR A 161 21.19 -13.80 18.84
CA TYR A 161 20.43 -12.54 18.91
C TYR A 161 19.95 -12.08 17.53
N VAL A 162 18.82 -11.35 17.51
CA VAL A 162 18.37 -10.56 16.37
C VAL A 162 18.65 -9.07 16.61
N ASN A 163 19.00 -8.37 15.55
CA ASN A 163 19.30 -6.93 15.58
C ASN A 163 18.02 -6.13 15.31
N LEU A 164 17.68 -5.20 16.21
CA LEU A 164 16.48 -4.36 16.10
C LEU A 164 16.81 -2.90 15.77
N GLY A 165 18.06 -2.49 15.99
CA GLY A 165 18.54 -1.16 15.63
C GLY A 165 19.38 -0.53 16.73
N TRP A 166 19.29 0.80 16.82
CA TRP A 166 20.09 1.62 17.72
C TRP A 166 19.20 2.47 18.64
N SER A 167 19.63 2.65 19.88
CA SER A 167 18.99 3.50 20.89
C SER A 167 19.99 4.53 21.41
N THR A 168 19.53 5.72 21.77
CA THR A 168 20.36 6.71 22.50
C THR A 168 20.40 6.45 24.00
N ALA A 169 19.54 5.56 24.52
CA ALA A 169 19.55 5.08 25.89
C ALA A 169 20.22 3.70 25.99
N LYS A 170 21.04 3.49 27.03
CA LYS A 170 21.55 2.17 27.41
C LYS A 170 20.36 1.22 27.68
N ASN A 171 20.49 -0.04 27.29
CA ASN A 171 19.45 -1.06 27.41
C ASN A 171 18.10 -0.60 26.82
N GLY A 172 18.15 0.14 25.71
CA GLY A 172 16.95 0.69 25.06
C GLY A 172 15.94 -0.39 24.63
N LYS A 173 14.67 -0.03 24.63
CA LYS A 173 13.57 -0.91 24.24
C LYS A 173 13.49 -1.09 22.72
N ALA A 174 13.00 -2.24 22.29
CA ALA A 174 12.77 -2.56 20.88
C ALA A 174 11.83 -1.54 20.18
N SER A 175 10.79 -1.08 20.86
CA SER A 175 9.79 -0.15 20.31
C SER A 175 10.35 1.23 19.97
N THR A 176 11.46 1.64 20.59
CA THR A 176 12.10 2.95 20.40
C THR A 176 13.37 2.87 19.55
N ALA A 177 13.75 1.68 19.08
CA ALA A 177 14.99 1.47 18.35
C ALA A 177 14.92 2.10 16.94
N LYS A 178 15.93 2.88 16.57
CA LYS A 178 16.11 3.42 15.23
C LYS A 178 16.72 2.33 14.33
N LYS A 179 16.04 2.02 13.23
CA LYS A 179 16.49 0.98 12.29
C LYS A 179 17.78 1.40 11.57
N VAL A 180 18.56 0.42 11.12
CA VAL A 180 19.66 0.63 10.17
C VAL A 180 19.18 1.45 8.97
N GLY A 181 20.02 2.32 8.41
CA GLY A 181 19.65 3.18 7.30
C GLY A 181 18.91 4.46 7.70
N THR A 182 18.50 4.62 8.96
CA THR A 182 17.89 5.87 9.44
C THR A 182 18.89 7.02 9.31
N LYS A 183 18.48 8.10 8.64
CA LYS A 183 19.26 9.34 8.55
C LYS A 183 19.04 10.19 9.80
N ILE A 184 20.11 10.56 10.47
CA ILE A 184 20.09 11.41 11.68
C ILE A 184 20.82 12.71 11.40
N LYS A 185 20.25 13.85 11.81
CA LYS A 185 20.93 15.14 11.71
C LYS A 185 21.89 15.29 12.88
N ILE A 186 23.14 15.65 12.60
CA ILE A 186 24.19 15.79 13.61
C ILE A 186 24.23 17.23 14.11
N SER A 187 23.89 17.44 15.38
CA SER A 187 23.99 18.73 16.08
C SER A 187 24.89 18.69 17.31
N GLY A 188 25.43 17.52 17.66
CA GLY A 188 26.24 17.28 18.84
C GLY A 188 26.86 15.89 18.81
N ASN A 189 27.70 15.58 19.81
CA ASN A 189 28.20 14.22 20.02
C ASN A 189 27.05 13.30 20.41
N ILE A 190 26.97 12.11 19.79
CA ILE A 190 25.88 11.16 20.03
C ILE A 190 26.47 9.79 20.38
N ARG A 191 25.86 9.13 21.35
CA ARG A 191 26.14 7.73 21.68
C ARG A 191 24.93 6.89 21.30
N TYR A 192 25.17 5.82 20.57
CA TYR A 192 24.20 4.80 20.23
C TYR A 192 24.55 3.48 20.88
N TYR A 193 23.55 2.83 21.46
CA TYR A 193 23.60 1.53 22.09
C TYR A 193 22.79 0.57 21.22
N SER A 194 23.35 -0.59 20.88
CA SER A 194 22.62 -1.57 20.09
C SER A 194 21.42 -2.10 20.84
N VAL A 195 20.31 -2.22 20.12
CA VAL A 195 19.11 -2.91 20.59
C VAL A 195 19.07 -4.26 19.92
N GLN A 196 19.37 -5.29 20.70
CA GLN A 196 19.38 -6.69 20.27
C GLN A 196 18.46 -7.48 21.18
N MET A 197 17.85 -8.54 20.65
CA MET A 197 16.97 -9.42 21.40
C MET A 197 17.40 -10.86 21.22
N GLN A 198 17.37 -11.66 22.28
CA GLN A 198 17.67 -13.09 22.19
C GLN A 198 16.80 -13.72 21.10
N SER A 199 17.41 -14.52 20.23
CA SER A 199 16.71 -15.14 19.13
C SER A 199 16.03 -16.45 19.54
N VAL A 200 14.89 -16.71 18.92
CA VAL A 200 14.15 -17.98 18.98
C VAL A 200 13.89 -18.44 17.55
N LYS A 201 13.81 -19.75 17.37
CA LYS A 201 13.58 -20.39 16.06
C LYS A 201 12.22 -21.04 16.00
N VAL A 202 11.49 -20.80 14.92
CA VAL A 202 10.31 -21.57 14.54
C VAL A 202 10.65 -22.43 13.35
N ASN A 203 10.60 -23.74 13.53
CA ASN A 203 10.71 -24.69 12.44
C ASN A 203 9.31 -25.02 11.95
N LEU A 204 8.96 -24.48 10.79
CA LEU A 204 7.77 -24.86 10.03
C LEU A 204 8.09 -26.15 9.27
N ARG A 205 7.39 -27.22 9.60
CA ARG A 205 7.64 -28.58 9.10
C ARG A 205 6.51 -29.02 8.19
N LYS A 206 6.84 -29.85 7.19
CA LYS A 206 5.84 -30.56 6.39
C LYS A 206 5.10 -31.57 7.28
N ALA A 207 3.98 -32.12 6.79
CA ALA A 207 3.22 -33.15 7.50
C ALA A 207 4.06 -34.40 7.83
N ASN A 208 5.01 -34.75 6.96
CA ASN A 208 5.96 -35.84 7.19
C ASN A 208 7.05 -35.53 8.25
N GLY A 209 7.05 -34.34 8.86
CA GLY A 209 7.98 -33.93 9.92
C GLY A 209 9.28 -33.29 9.44
N THR A 210 9.59 -33.33 8.14
CA THR A 210 10.79 -32.65 7.59
C THR A 210 10.65 -31.13 7.70
N VAL A 211 11.77 -30.42 7.95
CA VAL A 211 11.76 -28.95 8.03
C VAL A 211 11.55 -28.38 6.63
N TRP A 212 10.48 -27.60 6.47
CA TRP A 212 10.23 -26.85 5.24
C TRP A 212 10.90 -25.47 5.29
N LYS A 213 10.78 -24.78 6.43
CA LYS A 213 11.34 -23.43 6.63
C LYS A 213 11.66 -23.19 8.10
N THR A 214 12.80 -22.59 8.37
CA THR A 214 13.15 -22.09 9.71
C THR A 214 13.05 -20.57 9.72
N VAL A 215 12.26 -20.02 10.64
CA VAL A 215 12.17 -18.57 10.87
C VAL A 215 12.86 -18.23 12.18
N THR A 216 13.77 -17.26 12.14
CA THR A 216 14.45 -16.74 13.35
C THR A 216 13.91 -15.35 13.66
N LEU A 217 13.44 -15.15 14.89
CA LEU A 217 12.89 -13.89 15.37
C LEU A 217 13.33 -13.62 16.81
N GLY A 218 13.12 -12.40 17.29
CA GLY A 218 13.39 -12.04 18.68
C GLY A 218 12.38 -12.70 19.63
N LYS A 219 12.85 -13.13 20.79
CA LYS A 219 12.04 -13.75 21.85
C LYS A 219 10.89 -12.84 22.27
N GLY A 220 9.66 -13.34 22.11
CA GLY A 220 8.43 -12.62 22.37
C GLY A 220 7.86 -11.86 21.16
N GLY A 221 8.52 -11.94 20.00
CA GLY A 221 8.03 -11.40 18.73
C GLY A 221 6.88 -12.22 18.14
N TYR A 222 6.25 -11.69 17.10
CA TYR A 222 5.13 -12.33 16.40
C TYR A 222 5.56 -12.84 15.03
N LEU A 223 5.15 -14.07 14.71
CA LEU A 223 5.27 -14.68 13.39
C LEU A 223 3.89 -14.67 12.72
N LYS A 224 3.78 -14.01 11.57
CA LYS A 224 2.63 -14.22 10.67
C LYS A 224 2.80 -15.57 9.99
N LEU A 225 1.88 -16.50 10.23
CA LEU A 225 1.97 -17.84 9.70
C LEU A 225 1.75 -17.83 8.19
N PRO A 226 2.63 -18.47 7.40
CA PRO A 226 2.50 -18.47 5.96
C PRO A 226 1.41 -19.44 5.51
N SER A 227 0.77 -19.11 4.38
CA SER A 227 0.08 -20.08 3.54
C SER A 227 1.10 -20.94 2.80
N VAL A 228 0.72 -22.17 2.44
CA VAL A 228 1.56 -23.12 1.70
C VAL A 228 0.76 -23.67 0.53
N SER A 229 1.44 -23.88 -0.60
CA SER A 229 0.86 -24.53 -1.77
C SER A 229 0.22 -25.88 -1.40
N ASN A 230 -0.94 -26.16 -1.96
CA ASN A 230 -1.50 -27.50 -1.95
C ASN A 230 -0.54 -28.46 -2.66
N ALA A 231 -0.34 -29.64 -2.08
CA ALA A 231 0.38 -30.73 -2.73
C ALA A 231 -0.61 -31.55 -3.56
N THR A 232 -0.15 -32.29 -4.57
CA THR A 232 -1.02 -33.13 -5.39
C THR A 232 -1.87 -34.06 -4.53
N GLY A 233 -3.19 -33.98 -4.64
CA GLY A 233 -4.14 -34.77 -3.84
C GLY A 233 -4.41 -34.26 -2.41
N TYR A 234 -3.76 -33.18 -1.95
CA TYR A 234 -3.89 -32.67 -0.58
C TYR A 234 -4.22 -31.18 -0.52
N THR A 235 -5.09 -30.81 0.41
CA THR A 235 -5.33 -29.41 0.79
C THR A 235 -4.51 -29.04 2.02
N PHE A 236 -3.77 -27.94 1.96
CA PHE A 236 -3.14 -27.36 3.14
C PHE A 236 -4.21 -26.67 4.00
N MET A 237 -4.38 -27.16 5.23
CA MET A 237 -5.40 -26.66 6.16
C MET A 237 -4.83 -25.61 7.11
N GLY A 238 -3.56 -25.72 7.51
CA GLY A 238 -2.94 -24.81 8.48
C GLY A 238 -1.75 -25.44 9.19
N TRP A 239 -1.46 -24.98 10.40
CA TRP A 239 -0.32 -25.37 11.22
C TRP A 239 -0.78 -25.94 12.57
N SER A 240 -0.18 -27.06 12.98
CA SER A 240 -0.43 -27.70 14.28
C SER A 240 0.82 -27.73 15.15
N LYS A 241 0.65 -27.65 16.47
CA LYS A 241 1.72 -27.77 17.47
C LYS A 241 2.29 -29.19 17.53
N THR A 242 1.45 -30.18 17.28
CA THR A 242 1.82 -31.60 17.25
C THR A 242 1.85 -32.12 15.82
N ARG A 243 2.74 -33.07 15.55
CA ARG A 243 2.77 -33.76 14.27
C ARG A 243 1.56 -34.71 14.20
N ARG A 244 0.78 -34.58 13.13
CA ARG A 244 -0.32 -35.50 12.81
C ARG A 244 0.10 -36.33 11.60
N THR A 245 -0.03 -37.65 11.68
CA THR A 245 0.34 -38.57 10.60
C THR A 245 -0.83 -38.76 9.64
N GLY A 246 -0.57 -38.76 8.33
CA GLY A 246 -1.60 -38.94 7.32
C GLY A 246 -2.47 -37.70 7.10
N SER A 247 -3.72 -37.93 6.68
CA SER A 247 -4.73 -36.87 6.50
C SER A 247 -5.21 -36.32 7.83
N SER A 248 -5.29 -35.00 7.95
CA SER A 248 -5.84 -34.34 9.14
C SER A 248 -6.46 -32.98 8.78
N THR A 249 -7.41 -32.55 9.61
CA THR A 249 -8.17 -31.31 9.50
C THR A 249 -8.10 -30.56 10.84
N ASP A 250 -8.76 -29.42 10.99
CA ASP A 250 -8.83 -28.69 12.28
C ASP A 250 -7.43 -28.33 12.85
N PRO A 251 -6.67 -27.46 12.16
CA PRO A 251 -5.34 -27.07 12.61
C PRO A 251 -5.40 -26.20 13.87
N ASP A 252 -4.33 -26.20 14.68
CA ASP A 252 -4.23 -25.28 15.83
C ASP A 252 -4.18 -23.81 15.41
N TYR A 253 -3.60 -23.54 14.23
CA TYR A 253 -3.41 -22.22 13.68
C TYR A 253 -3.64 -22.20 12.18
N GLU A 254 -4.23 -21.13 11.67
CA GLU A 254 -4.48 -20.95 10.25
C GLU A 254 -3.44 -20.05 9.59
N ALA A 255 -3.32 -20.15 8.26
CA ALA A 255 -2.52 -19.22 7.48
C ALA A 255 -2.97 -17.77 7.73
N GLY A 256 -2.00 -16.86 7.86
CA GLY A 256 -2.22 -15.44 8.11
C GLY A 256 -2.38 -15.05 9.58
N GLU A 257 -2.52 -15.99 10.52
CA GLU A 257 -2.56 -15.68 11.95
C GLU A 257 -1.21 -15.20 12.49
N LEU A 258 -1.25 -14.39 13.57
CA LEU A 258 -0.07 -13.87 14.25
C LEU A 258 0.21 -14.69 15.52
N LEU A 259 1.25 -15.51 15.50
CA LEU A 259 1.67 -16.33 16.64
C LEU A 259 2.81 -15.67 17.41
N ARG A 260 2.63 -15.45 18.72
CA ARG A 260 3.70 -14.95 19.60
C ARG A 260 4.68 -16.07 19.96
N ILE A 261 5.97 -15.87 19.70
CA ILE A 261 7.01 -16.89 19.87
C ILE A 261 7.93 -16.53 21.04
N SER A 262 7.82 -17.24 22.16
CA SER A 262 8.64 -17.01 23.37
C SER A 262 9.77 -18.03 23.56
N LYS A 263 9.77 -19.13 22.79
CA LYS A 263 10.75 -20.21 22.85
C LYS A 263 10.92 -20.82 21.46
N ASN A 264 11.89 -21.71 21.29
CA ASN A 264 12.00 -22.49 20.05
C ASN A 264 10.73 -23.33 19.87
N THR A 265 10.16 -23.31 18.66
CA THR A 265 8.86 -23.92 18.35
C THR A 265 8.98 -24.78 17.10
N ASN A 266 8.34 -25.93 17.10
CA ASN A 266 8.06 -26.68 15.87
C ASN A 266 6.56 -26.55 15.59
N LEU A 267 6.21 -26.26 14.34
CA LEU A 267 4.84 -26.35 13.84
C LEU A 267 4.82 -27.27 12.63
N TYR A 268 3.76 -28.03 12.47
CA TYR A 268 3.61 -29.05 11.44
C TYR A 268 2.44 -28.68 10.54
N ALA A 269 2.66 -28.74 9.23
CA ALA A 269 1.59 -28.54 8.26
C ALA A 269 0.49 -29.59 8.48
N THR A 270 -0.74 -29.12 8.64
CA THR A 270 -1.95 -29.94 8.67
C THR A 270 -2.48 -30.01 7.24
N VAL A 271 -2.63 -31.22 6.71
CA VAL A 271 -3.01 -31.45 5.32
C VAL A 271 -4.16 -32.45 5.23
N PHE A 272 -5.17 -32.13 4.44
CA PHE A 272 -6.32 -32.99 4.20
C PHE A 272 -6.13 -33.74 2.88
N ASN A 273 -6.17 -35.07 2.92
CA ASN A 273 -6.15 -35.93 1.74
C ASN A 273 -7.53 -35.90 1.06
N ARG A 274 -7.60 -35.33 -0.15
CA ARG A 274 -8.84 -35.17 -0.91
C ARG A 274 -9.42 -36.50 -1.39
N ALA A 275 -8.62 -37.56 -1.45
CA ALA A 275 -9.12 -38.91 -1.76
C ALA A 275 -10.08 -39.42 -0.67
N LEU A 276 -9.92 -38.98 0.57
CA LEU A 276 -10.80 -39.32 1.69
C LEU A 276 -12.06 -38.45 1.75
N GLU A 277 -12.19 -37.45 0.87
CA GLU A 277 -13.39 -36.64 0.81
C GLU A 277 -14.56 -37.49 0.28
N LYS A 278 -15.59 -37.65 1.13
CA LYS A 278 -16.82 -38.33 0.76
C LYS A 278 -17.45 -37.61 -0.43
N ASP A 279 -17.70 -38.39 -1.48
CA ASP A 279 -18.57 -37.96 -2.57
C ASP A 279 -20.00 -38.36 -2.21
N ILE A 280 -20.93 -37.44 -2.36
CA ILE A 280 -22.34 -37.66 -1.99
C ILE A 280 -23.07 -38.08 -3.26
N SER A 281 -23.81 -39.20 -3.21
CA SER A 281 -24.67 -39.64 -4.32
C SER A 281 -25.97 -38.82 -4.37
N SER A 282 -26.79 -39.00 -5.41
CA SER A 282 -28.12 -38.37 -5.45
C SER A 282 -29.04 -38.88 -4.34
N ASP A 283 -28.98 -40.17 -4.03
CA ASP A 283 -29.84 -40.81 -3.01
C ASP A 283 -29.47 -40.36 -1.58
N GLU A 284 -28.19 -40.12 -1.33
CA GLU A 284 -27.72 -39.61 -0.04
C GLU A 284 -27.86 -38.09 0.10
N MET A 285 -28.19 -37.38 -0.98
CA MET A 285 -28.21 -35.91 -0.98
C MET A 285 -29.38 -35.35 -0.18
N ALA A 286 -29.13 -34.26 0.54
CA ALA A 286 -30.18 -33.54 1.25
C ALA A 286 -31.10 -32.85 0.24
N HIS A 287 -32.41 -33.04 0.42
CA HIS A 287 -33.46 -32.40 -0.37
C HIS A 287 -34.15 -31.29 0.46
N PRO A 288 -34.41 -30.11 -0.10
CA PRO A 288 -35.16 -29.08 0.62
C PRO A 288 -36.57 -29.57 0.94
N ALA A 289 -37.06 -29.26 2.14
CA ALA A 289 -38.41 -29.62 2.58
C ALA A 289 -39.49 -28.73 1.91
N ILE A 290 -39.60 -28.82 0.58
CA ILE A 290 -40.55 -28.05 -0.24
C ILE A 290 -41.99 -28.46 0.06
N GLY A 291 -42.90 -27.48 0.15
CA GLY A 291 -44.31 -27.67 0.52
C GLY A 291 -44.54 -27.87 2.02
N MET A 292 -43.54 -28.38 2.75
CA MET A 292 -43.59 -28.55 4.20
C MET A 292 -43.08 -27.29 4.93
N MET A 293 -41.84 -26.90 4.65
CA MET A 293 -41.16 -25.80 5.35
C MET A 293 -40.92 -24.58 4.46
N TYR A 294 -40.70 -24.80 3.16
CA TYR A 294 -40.38 -23.73 2.22
C TYR A 294 -41.17 -23.88 0.92
N SER A 295 -41.51 -22.77 0.28
CA SER A 295 -42.05 -22.80 -1.10
C SER A 295 -40.92 -22.93 -2.11
N LYS A 296 -39.76 -22.33 -1.81
CA LYS A 296 -38.57 -22.37 -2.66
C LYS A 296 -37.31 -22.09 -1.85
N VAL A 297 -36.17 -22.58 -2.34
CA VAL A 297 -34.84 -22.22 -1.86
C VAL A 297 -34.08 -21.49 -2.98
N ILE A 298 -33.51 -20.33 -2.67
CA ILE A 298 -32.77 -19.51 -3.62
C ILE A 298 -31.35 -19.31 -3.11
N PHE A 299 -30.36 -19.82 -3.85
CA PHE A 299 -28.96 -19.54 -3.59
C PHE A 299 -28.53 -18.29 -4.37
N VAL A 300 -27.97 -17.31 -3.67
CA VAL A 300 -27.47 -16.07 -4.27
C VAL A 300 -25.96 -16.02 -4.10
N GLY A 301 -25.20 -15.75 -5.16
CA GLY A 301 -23.74 -15.68 -5.00
C GLY A 301 -22.90 -15.37 -6.22
N ASP A 302 -21.62 -15.69 -6.07
CA ASP A 302 -20.59 -15.49 -7.07
C ASP A 302 -20.30 -16.79 -7.86
N SER A 303 -19.08 -16.93 -8.39
CA SER A 303 -18.66 -18.13 -9.12
C SER A 303 -18.74 -19.40 -8.29
N ARG A 304 -18.68 -19.33 -6.95
CA ARG A 304 -18.80 -20.52 -6.10
C ARG A 304 -20.24 -20.99 -5.98
N THR A 305 -21.22 -20.09 -6.01
CA THR A 305 -22.64 -20.47 -6.12
C THR A 305 -22.97 -21.02 -7.50
N ALA A 306 -22.43 -20.40 -8.55
CA ALA A 306 -22.52 -20.96 -9.90
C ALA A 306 -21.87 -22.36 -10.00
N GLY A 307 -20.78 -22.57 -9.25
CA GLY A 307 -20.12 -23.87 -9.11
C GLY A 307 -21.01 -24.94 -8.49
N ILE A 308 -21.73 -24.61 -7.40
CA ILE A 308 -22.73 -25.50 -6.80
C ILE A 308 -23.78 -25.89 -7.86
N GLN A 309 -24.37 -24.91 -8.54
CA GLN A 309 -25.38 -25.15 -9.57
C GLN A 309 -24.88 -26.07 -10.68
N ALA A 310 -23.70 -25.77 -11.24
CA ALA A 310 -23.12 -26.53 -12.33
C ALA A 310 -22.79 -27.97 -11.92
N THR A 311 -22.26 -28.17 -10.71
CA THR A 311 -21.99 -29.51 -10.16
C THR A 311 -23.26 -30.31 -9.98
N LEU A 312 -24.30 -29.74 -9.37
CA LEU A 312 -25.56 -30.46 -9.15
C LEU A 312 -26.23 -30.81 -10.49
N LYS A 313 -26.32 -29.85 -11.42
CA LYS A 313 -26.90 -30.09 -12.75
C LYS A 313 -26.19 -31.21 -13.52
N LYS A 314 -24.87 -31.30 -13.39
CA LYS A 314 -24.06 -32.25 -14.17
C LYS A 314 -23.95 -33.63 -13.52
N GLN A 315 -23.97 -33.70 -12.19
CA GLN A 315 -23.63 -34.93 -11.45
C GLN A 315 -24.75 -35.48 -10.57
N MET A 316 -25.89 -34.80 -10.48
CA MET A 316 -27.02 -35.22 -9.64
C MET A 316 -28.30 -35.38 -10.44
N SER A 317 -29.19 -36.24 -9.93
CA SER A 317 -30.58 -36.29 -10.38
C SER A 317 -31.23 -34.91 -10.25
N SER A 318 -32.09 -34.56 -11.20
CA SER A 318 -32.84 -33.30 -11.18
C SER A 318 -33.73 -33.14 -9.94
N SER A 319 -34.13 -34.26 -9.30
CA SER A 319 -34.90 -34.26 -8.05
C SER A 319 -34.18 -33.55 -6.90
N VAL A 320 -32.84 -33.61 -6.86
CA VAL A 320 -32.01 -32.96 -5.82
C VAL A 320 -32.22 -31.45 -5.79
N THR A 321 -32.46 -30.85 -6.95
CA THR A 321 -32.66 -29.40 -7.13
C THR A 321 -34.13 -29.01 -7.28
N ASN A 322 -35.08 -29.92 -7.01
CA ASN A 322 -36.50 -29.57 -7.06
C ASN A 322 -36.83 -28.46 -6.04
N GLY A 323 -37.48 -27.39 -6.52
CA GLY A 323 -37.74 -26.19 -5.72
C GLY A 323 -36.49 -25.37 -5.35
N VAL A 324 -35.35 -25.58 -6.02
CA VAL A 324 -34.12 -24.80 -5.83
C VAL A 324 -33.79 -23.97 -7.07
N SER A 325 -33.43 -22.71 -6.85
CA SER A 325 -32.95 -21.80 -7.90
C SER A 325 -31.66 -21.11 -7.49
N PHE A 326 -30.97 -20.54 -8.48
CA PHE A 326 -29.66 -19.92 -8.31
C PHE A 326 -29.64 -18.56 -9.00
N VAL A 327 -29.31 -17.52 -8.23
CA VAL A 327 -29.06 -16.16 -8.71
C VAL A 327 -27.57 -15.88 -8.50
N ALA A 328 -26.77 -16.20 -9.52
CA ALA A 328 -25.32 -16.14 -9.40
C ALA A 328 -24.64 -15.50 -10.60
N ASN A 329 -23.56 -14.76 -10.35
CA ASN A 329 -22.74 -14.19 -11.41
C ASN A 329 -21.24 -14.36 -11.11
N PRO A 330 -20.50 -15.15 -11.91
CA PRO A 330 -19.09 -15.40 -11.70
C PRO A 330 -18.22 -14.13 -11.61
N GLY A 331 -17.31 -14.13 -10.62
CA GLY A 331 -16.36 -13.03 -10.39
C GLY A 331 -16.97 -11.75 -9.84
N LYS A 332 -18.26 -11.74 -9.49
CA LYS A 332 -18.96 -10.55 -8.98
C LYS A 332 -18.98 -10.48 -7.45
N GLY A 333 -19.23 -9.27 -6.94
CA GLY A 333 -19.37 -8.94 -5.52
C GLY A 333 -20.56 -8.00 -5.29
N LEU A 334 -20.49 -7.15 -4.27
CA LEU A 334 -21.65 -6.38 -3.80
C LEU A 334 -22.22 -5.43 -4.85
N SER A 335 -21.36 -4.78 -5.66
CA SER A 335 -21.83 -3.82 -6.67
C SER A 335 -22.81 -4.48 -7.64
N TRP A 336 -22.43 -5.62 -8.21
CA TRP A 336 -23.33 -6.36 -9.11
C TRP A 336 -24.61 -6.79 -8.40
N PHE A 337 -24.52 -7.25 -7.16
CA PHE A 337 -25.72 -7.67 -6.45
C PHE A 337 -26.67 -6.49 -6.25
N ARG A 338 -26.17 -5.30 -5.88
CA ARG A 338 -26.99 -4.09 -5.80
C ARG A 338 -27.58 -3.69 -7.15
N ASP A 339 -26.74 -3.68 -8.19
CA ASP A 339 -27.08 -3.08 -9.47
C ASP A 339 -27.91 -4.03 -10.37
N THR A 340 -27.88 -5.34 -10.13
CA THR A 340 -28.54 -6.34 -10.99
C THR A 340 -29.02 -7.57 -10.23
N GLY A 341 -28.18 -8.17 -9.39
CA GLY A 341 -28.50 -9.45 -8.74
C GLY A 341 -29.69 -9.37 -7.78
N TYR A 342 -29.95 -8.22 -7.18
CA TYR A 342 -31.11 -7.99 -6.31
C TYR A 342 -32.41 -7.99 -7.10
N ALA A 343 -32.44 -7.35 -8.28
CA ALA A 343 -33.61 -7.40 -9.16
C ALA A 343 -33.90 -8.83 -9.62
N GLN A 344 -32.87 -9.59 -9.98
CA GLN A 344 -33.01 -11.01 -10.33
C GLN A 344 -33.52 -11.86 -9.16
N LEU A 345 -33.06 -11.58 -7.94
CA LEU A 345 -33.58 -12.23 -6.73
C LEU A 345 -35.07 -11.91 -6.52
N ILE A 346 -35.47 -10.64 -6.66
CA ILE A 346 -36.87 -10.23 -6.53
C ILE A 346 -37.74 -10.90 -7.59
N GLU A 347 -37.27 -10.99 -8.83
CA GLU A 347 -37.97 -11.69 -9.91
C GLU A 347 -38.19 -13.18 -9.58
N GLU A 348 -37.16 -13.86 -9.05
CA GLU A 348 -37.29 -15.26 -8.63
C GLU A 348 -38.23 -15.45 -7.44
N ILE A 349 -38.28 -14.48 -6.52
CA ILE A 349 -39.21 -14.45 -5.39
C ILE A 349 -40.64 -14.26 -5.88
N ASP A 350 -40.87 -13.28 -6.75
CA ASP A 350 -42.22 -12.90 -7.21
C ASP A 350 -42.85 -13.97 -8.11
N LYS A 351 -42.04 -14.78 -8.79
CA LYS A 351 -42.48 -15.97 -9.54
C LYS A 351 -42.75 -17.20 -8.66
N THR A 352 -42.41 -17.16 -7.38
CA THR A 352 -42.56 -18.32 -6.50
C THR A 352 -44.00 -18.47 -6.05
N GLU A 353 -44.59 -19.62 -6.37
CA GLU A 353 -45.90 -20.01 -5.89
C GLU A 353 -45.82 -20.74 -4.55
N GLY A 354 -46.91 -20.69 -3.78
CA GLY A 354 -47.06 -21.40 -2.50
C GLY A 354 -47.06 -20.49 -1.28
N SER A 355 -47.62 -20.99 -0.17
CA SER A 355 -47.86 -20.22 1.05
C SER A 355 -46.74 -20.31 2.10
N LYS A 356 -45.76 -21.18 1.90
CA LYS A 356 -44.62 -21.35 2.83
C LYS A 356 -43.55 -20.27 2.57
N PRO A 357 -42.67 -19.99 3.55
CA PRO A 357 -41.58 -19.04 3.36
C PRO A 357 -40.62 -19.43 2.23
N ILE A 358 -39.93 -18.43 1.66
CA ILE A 358 -38.84 -18.64 0.69
C ILE A 358 -37.51 -18.56 1.43
N ALA A 359 -36.67 -19.59 1.36
CA ALA A 359 -35.33 -19.51 1.94
C ALA A 359 -34.37 -18.83 0.95
N VAL A 360 -33.70 -17.76 1.37
CA VAL A 360 -32.67 -17.10 0.56
C VAL A 360 -31.32 -17.22 1.25
N ILE A 361 -30.38 -17.91 0.59
CA ILE A 361 -29.01 -18.11 1.10
C ILE A 361 -28.04 -17.25 0.29
N PHE A 362 -27.45 -16.28 0.95
CA PHE A 362 -26.41 -15.42 0.36
C PHE A 362 -25.01 -16.01 0.57
N ASN A 363 -24.23 -16.12 -0.50
CA ASN A 363 -22.80 -16.41 -0.46
C ASN A 363 -22.02 -15.52 -1.41
N LEU A 364 -21.76 -14.30 -0.94
CA LEU A 364 -20.99 -13.26 -1.62
C LEU A 364 -19.88 -12.74 -0.69
N GLY A 365 -18.84 -12.16 -1.30
CA GLY A 365 -17.78 -11.43 -0.58
C GLY A 365 -16.36 -11.83 -0.94
N VAL A 366 -16.12 -13.02 -1.52
CA VAL A 366 -14.74 -13.48 -1.80
C VAL A 366 -14.04 -12.58 -2.82
N ASN A 367 -14.81 -11.97 -3.72
CA ASN A 367 -14.29 -11.08 -4.77
C ASN A 367 -13.96 -9.68 -4.25
N ASP A 368 -14.51 -9.28 -3.11
CA ASP A 368 -14.41 -7.92 -2.54
C ASP A 368 -14.32 -7.94 -1.01
N LEU A 369 -13.41 -8.74 -0.44
CA LEU A 369 -13.23 -8.97 1.01
C LEU A 369 -13.02 -7.69 1.86
N GLY A 370 -12.56 -6.59 1.25
CA GLY A 370 -12.45 -5.29 1.93
C GLY A 370 -13.80 -4.60 2.19
N ASN A 371 -14.89 -5.10 1.61
CA ASN A 371 -16.17 -4.42 1.51
C ASN A 371 -17.19 -4.85 2.59
N ALA A 372 -16.77 -5.60 3.62
CA ALA A 372 -17.66 -6.22 4.60
C ALA A 372 -18.66 -5.25 5.25
N GLY A 373 -18.24 -4.02 5.58
CA GLY A 373 -19.14 -3.02 6.18
C GLY A 373 -20.28 -2.58 5.26
N ASN A 374 -20.03 -2.48 3.95
CA ASN A 374 -21.07 -2.16 2.98
C ASN A 374 -22.00 -3.35 2.73
N TYR A 375 -21.48 -4.58 2.78
CA TYR A 375 -22.35 -5.77 2.79
C TYR A 375 -23.30 -5.73 3.98
N VAL A 376 -22.77 -5.56 5.20
CA VAL A 376 -23.61 -5.46 6.41
C VAL A 376 -24.70 -4.40 6.25
N SER A 377 -24.34 -3.21 5.79
CA SER A 377 -25.27 -2.09 5.61
C SER A 377 -26.34 -2.40 4.56
N TYR A 378 -25.93 -2.90 3.39
CA TYR A 378 -26.85 -3.18 2.28
C TYR A 378 -27.79 -4.36 2.59
N MET A 379 -27.25 -5.45 3.14
CA MET A 379 -28.06 -6.61 3.52
C MET A 379 -29.09 -6.22 4.59
N THR A 380 -28.70 -5.42 5.58
CA THR A 380 -29.63 -4.90 6.59
C THR A 380 -30.74 -4.04 5.99
N ASN A 381 -30.42 -3.20 5.00
CA ASN A 381 -31.40 -2.35 4.31
C ASN A 381 -32.48 -3.19 3.59
N ILE A 382 -32.08 -4.20 2.81
CA ILE A 382 -33.01 -5.00 2.01
C ILE A 382 -33.80 -6.04 2.82
N ALA A 383 -33.42 -6.28 4.09
CA ALA A 383 -33.99 -7.33 4.93
C ALA A 383 -35.50 -7.18 5.12
N SER A 384 -35.96 -5.95 5.41
CA SER A 384 -37.37 -5.64 5.64
C SER A 384 -38.23 -5.94 4.40
N THR A 385 -37.78 -5.49 3.22
CA THR A 385 -38.43 -5.78 1.94
C THR A 385 -38.51 -7.27 1.67
N LEU A 386 -37.41 -8.01 1.83
CA LEU A 386 -37.43 -9.45 1.57
C LEU A 386 -38.33 -10.20 2.57
N LYS A 387 -38.34 -9.81 3.86
CA LYS A 387 -39.25 -10.39 4.85
C LYS A 387 -40.72 -10.10 4.54
N SER A 388 -41.04 -8.92 4.03
CA SER A 388 -42.41 -8.60 3.59
C SER A 388 -42.89 -9.49 2.44
N LYS A 389 -41.96 -10.03 1.65
CA LYS A 389 -42.19 -11.06 0.62
C LYS A 389 -42.03 -12.49 1.16
N ASN A 390 -42.30 -12.70 2.45
CA ASN A 390 -42.25 -14.01 3.13
C ASN A 390 -40.89 -14.73 3.02
N CYS A 391 -39.78 -14.01 2.90
CA CYS A 391 -38.46 -14.62 2.85
C CYS A 391 -37.87 -14.89 4.25
N LYS A 392 -37.25 -16.05 4.42
CA LYS A 392 -36.31 -16.37 5.52
C LYS A 392 -34.88 -16.19 5.02
N LEU A 393 -34.11 -15.35 5.70
CA LEU A 393 -32.83 -14.88 5.20
C LEU A 393 -31.66 -15.58 5.89
N PHE A 394 -30.71 -16.04 5.08
CA PHE A 394 -29.51 -16.73 5.54
C PHE A 394 -28.28 -16.13 4.87
N TYR A 395 -27.20 -15.93 5.63
CA TYR A 395 -25.91 -15.53 5.08
C TYR A 395 -24.88 -16.63 5.38
N MET A 396 -24.40 -17.29 4.32
CA MET A 396 -23.32 -18.26 4.43
C MET A 396 -21.97 -17.56 4.41
N SER A 397 -21.11 -17.92 5.36
CA SER A 397 -19.73 -17.47 5.43
C SER A 397 -19.02 -17.51 4.07
N VAL A 398 -18.10 -16.58 3.81
CA VAL A 398 -17.12 -16.79 2.74
C VAL A 398 -16.24 -17.96 3.15
N ASN A 399 -16.23 -19.01 2.33
CA ASN A 399 -15.56 -20.27 2.64
C ASN A 399 -14.02 -20.20 2.44
N PRO A 400 -13.25 -21.17 2.99
CA PRO A 400 -11.79 -21.12 3.01
C PRO A 400 -11.15 -21.06 1.61
N ILE A 401 -9.98 -20.46 1.54
CA ILE A 401 -9.17 -20.30 0.31
C ILE A 401 -7.71 -20.64 0.60
N ASN A 402 -6.91 -20.82 -0.45
CA ASN A 402 -5.46 -20.94 -0.35
C ASN A 402 -4.78 -19.80 -1.14
N SER A 403 -4.24 -18.82 -0.41
CA SER A 403 -3.65 -17.61 -1.01
C SER A 403 -2.39 -17.88 -1.83
N THR A 404 -1.65 -18.94 -1.50
CA THR A 404 -0.47 -19.36 -2.27
C THR A 404 -0.89 -19.92 -3.63
N MET A 405 -1.93 -20.75 -3.67
CA MET A 405 -2.46 -21.32 -4.92
C MET A 405 -3.11 -20.25 -5.80
N ILE A 406 -3.87 -19.31 -5.21
CA ILE A 406 -4.45 -18.17 -5.93
C ILE A 406 -3.39 -17.35 -6.63
N THR A 407 -2.30 -17.05 -5.93
CA THR A 407 -1.16 -16.31 -6.50
C THR A 407 -0.52 -17.08 -7.65
N LYS A 408 -0.31 -18.40 -7.49
CA LYS A 408 0.25 -19.26 -8.54
C LYS A 408 -0.64 -19.36 -9.78
N ALA A 409 -1.96 -19.37 -9.60
CA ALA A 409 -2.94 -19.41 -10.68
C ALA A 409 -3.17 -18.03 -11.33
N GLY A 410 -2.45 -16.98 -10.92
CA GLY A 410 -2.59 -15.63 -11.47
C GLY A 410 -3.95 -14.98 -11.18
N ARG A 411 -4.65 -15.43 -10.13
CA ARG A 411 -5.95 -14.89 -9.73
C ARG A 411 -5.78 -13.67 -8.81
N GLY A 412 -6.82 -12.85 -8.73
CA GLY A 412 -6.82 -11.65 -7.87
C GLY A 412 -6.44 -11.96 -6.43
N ALA A 413 -5.55 -11.15 -5.85
CA ALA A 413 -4.95 -11.42 -4.54
C ALA A 413 -5.98 -11.36 -3.40
N ARG A 414 -5.94 -12.37 -2.53
CA ARG A 414 -6.76 -12.51 -1.31
C ARG A 414 -6.11 -13.49 -0.36
N THR A 415 -6.33 -13.29 0.94
CA THR A 415 -5.69 -14.06 2.02
C THR A 415 -6.70 -14.69 2.96
N GLU A 416 -6.30 -15.78 3.60
CA GLU A 416 -7.08 -16.51 4.59
C GLU A 416 -7.49 -15.60 5.76
N ALA A 417 -6.57 -14.73 6.19
CA ALA A 417 -6.87 -13.72 7.21
C ALA A 417 -7.95 -12.71 6.77
N GLN A 418 -7.95 -12.27 5.51
CA GLN A 418 -9.00 -11.37 4.99
C GLN A 418 -10.37 -12.06 4.94
N VAL A 419 -10.41 -13.36 4.60
CA VAL A 419 -11.65 -14.15 4.67
C VAL A 419 -12.18 -14.21 6.09
N ARG A 420 -11.34 -14.55 7.07
CA ARG A 420 -11.74 -14.56 8.49
C ARG A 420 -12.18 -13.19 8.99
N GLU A 421 -11.51 -12.11 8.58
CA GLU A 421 -11.90 -10.75 8.93
C GLU A 421 -13.26 -10.36 8.33
N PHE A 422 -13.49 -10.67 7.04
CA PHE A 422 -14.77 -10.46 6.39
C PHE A 422 -15.89 -11.21 7.11
N ASN A 423 -15.70 -12.51 7.35
CA ASN A 423 -16.67 -13.35 8.04
C ASN A 423 -16.98 -12.85 9.46
N SER A 424 -15.96 -12.42 10.20
CA SER A 424 -16.13 -11.85 11.54
C SER A 424 -17.02 -10.60 11.50
N LYS A 425 -16.77 -9.68 10.56
CA LYS A 425 -17.56 -8.45 10.37
C LYS A 425 -18.99 -8.73 9.93
N ILE A 426 -19.19 -9.68 9.01
CA ILE A 426 -20.53 -10.10 8.59
C ILE A 426 -21.29 -10.70 9.77
N ARG A 427 -20.69 -11.65 10.48
CA ARG A 427 -21.34 -12.35 11.60
C ARG A 427 -21.71 -11.42 12.76
N SER A 428 -20.88 -10.44 13.07
CA SER A 428 -21.16 -9.49 14.17
C SER A 428 -22.02 -8.30 13.74
N GLY A 429 -22.02 -7.94 12.46
CA GLY A 429 -22.68 -6.74 11.96
C GLY A 429 -24.04 -6.96 11.31
N LEU A 430 -24.33 -8.15 10.76
CA LEU A 430 -25.61 -8.40 10.10
C LEU A 430 -26.79 -8.23 11.07
N SER A 431 -27.90 -7.70 10.54
CA SER A 431 -29.20 -7.69 11.24
C SER A 431 -29.56 -9.09 11.77
N LEU A 432 -30.26 -9.12 12.91
CA LEU A 432 -30.85 -10.33 13.49
C LEU A 432 -31.87 -11.02 12.57
N ASP A 433 -32.29 -10.34 11.50
CA ASP A 433 -33.12 -10.92 10.43
C ASP A 433 -32.40 -12.03 9.65
N TYR A 434 -31.07 -12.06 9.68
CA TYR A 434 -30.26 -13.07 8.99
C TYR A 434 -29.79 -14.16 9.95
N LYS A 435 -29.99 -15.41 9.54
CA LYS A 435 -29.30 -16.55 10.16
C LYS A 435 -27.95 -16.76 9.51
N TYR A 436 -26.89 -16.82 10.32
CA TYR A 436 -25.53 -17.04 9.82
C TYR A 436 -25.22 -18.53 9.68
N ILE A 437 -24.83 -18.97 8.48
CA ILE A 437 -24.41 -20.35 8.18
C ILE A 437 -22.87 -20.38 8.17
N ASP A 438 -22.27 -20.94 9.24
CA ASP A 438 -20.81 -20.99 9.43
C ASP A 438 -20.15 -22.16 8.67
N MET A 439 -20.26 -22.12 7.34
CA MET A 439 -19.67 -23.13 6.46
C MET A 439 -18.14 -23.12 6.50
N TYR A 440 -17.52 -21.97 6.77
CA TYR A 440 -16.07 -21.84 6.91
C TYR A 440 -15.52 -22.79 7.97
N SER A 441 -16.08 -22.71 9.18
CA SER A 441 -15.67 -23.56 10.30
C SER A 441 -15.87 -25.06 9.99
N VAL A 442 -16.96 -25.39 9.28
CA VAL A 442 -17.25 -26.78 8.88
C VAL A 442 -16.18 -27.31 7.95
N LEU A 443 -15.83 -26.57 6.89
CA LEU A 443 -14.82 -26.98 5.93
C LEU A 443 -13.42 -27.03 6.56
N MET A 444 -13.09 -26.13 7.48
CA MET A 444 -11.83 -26.19 8.23
C MET A 444 -11.75 -27.42 9.16
N LYS A 445 -12.86 -27.79 9.79
CA LYS A 445 -12.95 -28.94 10.69
C LYS A 445 -12.99 -30.28 9.95
N LYS A 446 -13.60 -30.33 8.77
CA LYS A 446 -13.88 -31.58 8.04
C LYS A 446 -13.07 -31.75 6.74
N GLY A 447 -12.25 -30.77 6.40
CA GLY A 447 -11.47 -30.78 5.16
C GLY A 447 -12.30 -30.40 3.94
N TYR A 448 -11.60 -29.90 2.92
CA TYR A 448 -12.18 -29.49 1.65
C TYR A 448 -11.15 -29.64 0.53
N GLY A 449 -11.60 -29.76 -0.71
CA GLY A 449 -10.79 -29.74 -1.92
C GLY A 449 -10.96 -28.42 -2.68
N THR A 450 -9.87 -27.91 -3.25
CA THR A 450 -9.90 -26.80 -4.21
C THR A 450 -9.57 -27.29 -5.62
N ASN A 451 -10.14 -26.64 -6.63
CA ASN A 451 -10.01 -26.98 -8.03
C ASN A 451 -10.05 -25.72 -8.89
N ALA A 452 -9.40 -25.70 -10.06
CA ALA A 452 -9.44 -24.56 -10.97
C ALA A 452 -10.76 -24.41 -11.75
N SER A 453 -11.55 -25.48 -11.81
CA SER A 453 -12.85 -25.53 -12.47
C SER A 453 -14.01 -25.35 -11.48
N TYR A 454 -15.10 -24.80 -11.99
CA TYR A 454 -16.40 -24.73 -11.31
C TYR A 454 -17.56 -25.00 -12.29
N ASN A 455 -17.30 -25.70 -13.40
CA ASN A 455 -18.30 -26.01 -14.43
C ASN A 455 -19.03 -27.36 -14.22
N GLY A 456 -18.91 -27.94 -13.02
CA GLY A 456 -19.44 -29.26 -12.69
C GLY A 456 -18.52 -30.44 -12.99
N THR A 457 -17.29 -30.20 -13.45
CA THR A 457 -16.24 -31.21 -13.57
C THR A 457 -14.92 -30.65 -13.05
N ASP A 458 -14.20 -31.47 -12.29
CA ASP A 458 -12.89 -31.10 -11.75
C ASP A 458 -11.84 -31.10 -12.85
N ALA A 459 -11.00 -30.06 -12.89
CA ALA A 459 -9.81 -30.00 -13.74
C ALA A 459 -8.61 -30.63 -13.02
N ASP A 460 -7.54 -30.92 -13.77
CA ASP A 460 -6.27 -31.43 -13.21
C ASP A 460 -5.47 -30.36 -12.46
N SER A 461 -5.96 -29.11 -12.42
CA SER A 461 -5.31 -27.97 -11.79
C SER A 461 -6.12 -27.43 -10.61
N ASP A 462 -5.41 -26.71 -9.73
CA ASP A 462 -5.95 -26.18 -8.48
C ASP A 462 -5.62 -24.69 -8.40
N ASP A 463 -6.65 -23.86 -8.22
CA ASP A 463 -6.52 -22.42 -8.12
C ASP A 463 -6.60 -21.87 -6.69
N GLY A 464 -6.84 -22.73 -5.70
CA GLY A 464 -7.02 -22.36 -4.30
C GLY A 464 -8.26 -21.52 -3.98
N LEU A 465 -9.16 -21.33 -4.93
CA LEU A 465 -10.32 -20.43 -4.81
C LEU A 465 -11.63 -21.17 -5.01
N HIS A 466 -11.78 -21.90 -6.12
CA HIS A 466 -12.95 -22.72 -6.37
C HIS A 466 -12.76 -24.11 -5.76
N TYR A 467 -13.86 -24.82 -5.63
CA TYR A 467 -13.91 -26.09 -4.92
C TYR A 467 -13.97 -27.26 -5.87
N THR A 468 -13.55 -28.43 -5.40
CA THR A 468 -13.86 -29.67 -6.11
C THR A 468 -15.37 -29.90 -6.15
N THR A 469 -15.82 -30.69 -7.11
CA THR A 469 -17.22 -31.10 -7.22
C THR A 469 -17.73 -31.76 -5.93
N LYS A 470 -16.91 -32.60 -5.28
CA LYS A 470 -17.20 -33.19 -3.97
C LYS A 470 -17.44 -32.13 -2.88
N THR A 471 -16.56 -31.12 -2.80
CA THR A 471 -16.74 -30.03 -1.85
C THR A 471 -17.99 -29.18 -2.18
N PHE A 472 -18.29 -28.91 -3.45
CA PHE A 472 -19.52 -28.20 -3.82
C PHE A 472 -20.79 -28.96 -3.40
N LYS A 473 -20.83 -30.28 -3.62
CA LYS A 473 -21.92 -31.15 -3.15
C LYS A 473 -22.07 -31.09 -1.63
N ARG A 474 -20.96 -31.15 -0.90
CA ARG A 474 -20.94 -31.02 0.57
C ARG A 474 -21.41 -29.64 1.03
N ILE A 475 -21.06 -28.55 0.35
CA ILE A 475 -21.56 -27.22 0.73
C ILE A 475 -23.10 -27.17 0.58
N TYR A 476 -23.63 -27.68 -0.54
CA TYR A 476 -25.07 -27.75 -0.77
C TYR A 476 -25.77 -28.61 0.27
N TYR A 477 -25.29 -29.85 0.47
CA TYR A 477 -25.82 -30.81 1.43
C TYR A 477 -26.02 -30.17 2.81
N TYR A 478 -24.98 -29.51 3.31
CA TYR A 478 -25.02 -28.86 4.62
C TYR A 478 -26.03 -27.72 4.67
N CYS A 479 -26.07 -26.87 3.64
CA CYS A 479 -27.00 -25.75 3.61
C CYS A 479 -28.44 -26.25 3.68
N ILE A 480 -28.79 -27.26 2.88
CA ILE A 480 -30.14 -27.84 2.88
C ILE A 480 -30.46 -28.53 4.20
N THR A 481 -29.52 -29.30 4.75
CA THR A 481 -29.70 -29.94 6.06
C THR A 481 -29.97 -28.90 7.14
N TYR A 482 -29.15 -27.84 7.20
CA TYR A 482 -29.31 -26.74 8.14
C TYR A 482 -30.66 -26.01 7.99
N LEU A 483 -31.12 -25.79 6.74
CA LEU A 483 -32.43 -25.20 6.47
C LEU A 483 -33.58 -26.06 7.01
N ASN A 484 -33.49 -27.38 6.86
CA ASN A 484 -34.54 -28.31 7.22
C ASN A 484 -34.61 -28.56 8.74
N THR A 485 -33.47 -28.64 9.41
CA THR A 485 -33.42 -29.08 10.82
C THR A 485 -33.12 -27.95 11.81
N GLY A 486 -32.67 -26.78 11.33
CA GLY A 486 -32.16 -25.71 12.17
C GLY A 486 -30.90 -26.07 12.98
N SER A 487 -30.36 -27.28 12.78
CA SER A 487 -29.27 -27.86 13.54
C SER A 487 -28.33 -28.65 12.63
N ILE A 488 -27.06 -28.71 13.01
CA ILE A 488 -26.04 -29.34 12.18
C ILE A 488 -26.02 -30.83 12.52
N ASN A 489 -26.60 -31.68 11.66
CA ASN A 489 -26.32 -33.12 11.77
C ASN A 489 -24.95 -33.40 11.15
N ALA A 490 -23.97 -33.68 11.99
CA ALA A 490 -22.59 -33.94 11.58
C ALA A 490 -22.34 -35.37 11.06
N SER A 491 -23.36 -36.24 11.02
CA SER A 491 -23.19 -37.68 10.71
C SER A 491 -22.77 -37.98 9.26
N TYR A 492 -22.98 -37.03 8.33
CA TYR A 492 -22.59 -37.20 6.92
C TYR A 492 -21.24 -36.53 6.56
N TYR A 493 -20.46 -36.12 7.59
CA TYR A 493 -19.17 -35.44 7.45
C TYR A 493 -18.01 -36.13 8.16
#